data_AF-A0A9P4MAL0-F1
#
_entry.id   AF-A0A9P4MAL0-F1
#
_cell.length_a   1.000
_cell.length_b   1.000
_cell.length_c   1.000
_cell.angle_alpha   90.00
_cell.angle_beta   90.00
_cell.angle_gamma   90.00
#
_symmetry.space_group_name_H-M   'P 1'
#
loop_
_entity.id
_entity.type
_entity.pdbx_description
1 polymer ?
#
loop_
_entity_poly.entity_id
_entity_poly.type
_entity_poly.pdbx_seq_one_letter_code
_entity_poly.pdbx_strand_id
1 'polypeptide(L)'
;MPRSKSRASSTEVWDPWAAFNVYNDERDGAFTCTGETIRGKRCQKPLGPNKRTADDILNRLARQQPSTTLMNDELEELAHYSSCGQYKEAHSRTAAAYFKRIVADLENAKNGSEPASASAGASHENIPISPEPEATDSTPESESTITALLQTIEDQGTTHNAEMQEIRQERDVLQEQVSRLLQERNAAEELARAHRAETESLLRQCSELQTLFSSLSLNSEPNSEDCSEQHTARRPVDNDCSICYESMMNSPAEKLVWCKKECGKSVHKLCFIKWQTEQIAPQGRSLRCIHCRADWTGPCSHDNILPRDNHGA
;
A
#
# COMPACT_ATOMS: atom_id res chain seq x y z
N MET A 1 32.03 -11.74 21.37
CA MET A 1 31.65 -10.88 22.51
C MET A 1 30.21 -10.42 22.30
N PRO A 2 29.25 -10.78 23.16
CA PRO A 2 27.87 -10.32 22.99
C PRO A 2 27.74 -8.90 23.55
N ARG A 3 27.35 -7.95 22.69
CA ARG A 3 26.95 -6.61 23.13
C ARG A 3 25.62 -6.72 23.89
N SER A 4 25.65 -6.52 25.20
CA SER A 4 25.07 -5.28 25.70
C SER A 4 23.68 -4.88 25.22
N LYS A 5 22.57 -5.51 25.63
CA LYS A 5 21.25 -4.86 25.48
C LYS A 5 21.20 -3.66 26.44
N SER A 6 21.64 -2.49 25.98
CA SER A 6 21.46 -1.24 26.70
C SER A 6 19.98 -0.89 26.68
N ARG A 7 19.42 -0.80 27.89
CA ARG A 7 18.11 -0.24 28.21
C ARG A 7 18.09 1.20 27.69
N ALA A 8 17.32 1.46 26.62
CA ALA A 8 17.18 2.80 26.05
C ALA A 8 16.29 3.65 26.97
N SER A 9 16.81 4.82 27.36
CA SER A 9 16.10 5.85 28.10
C SER A 9 15.59 6.93 27.13
N SER A 10 14.34 7.36 27.36
CA SER A 10 13.81 8.71 27.08
C SER A 10 13.67 9.14 25.61
N THR A 11 12.41 9.43 25.22
CA THR A 11 11.94 10.01 23.93
C THR A 11 12.17 9.17 22.68
N GLU A 12 11.65 7.95 22.67
CA GLU A 12 11.59 7.14 21.45
C GLU A 12 10.47 7.70 20.54
N VAL A 13 10.88 8.37 19.47
CA VAL A 13 9.98 8.78 18.37
C VAL A 13 9.28 7.52 17.88
N TRP A 14 7.94 7.55 17.84
CA TRP A 14 7.14 6.42 17.36
C TRP A 14 7.57 6.04 15.93
N ASP A 15 8.18 4.86 15.82
CA ASP A 15 8.59 4.27 14.54
C ASP A 15 8.00 2.86 14.43
N PRO A 16 6.90 2.67 13.68
CA PRO A 16 6.26 1.38 13.53
C PRO A 16 7.13 0.36 12.77
N TRP A 17 8.09 0.80 11.94
CA TRP A 17 8.99 -0.13 11.25
C TRP A 17 9.93 -0.81 12.24
N ALA A 18 10.54 -0.03 13.12
CA ALA A 18 11.40 -0.54 14.19
C ALA A 18 10.59 -1.32 15.24
N ALA A 19 9.43 -0.77 15.66
CA ALA A 19 8.62 -1.33 16.74
C ALA A 19 8.11 -2.75 16.42
N PHE A 20 7.61 -2.97 15.20
CA PHE A 20 7.03 -4.26 14.81
C PHE A 20 8.05 -5.23 14.21
N ASN A 21 9.26 -4.75 13.90
CA ASN A 21 10.34 -5.55 13.32
C ASN A 21 9.84 -6.34 12.10
N VAL A 22 9.04 -5.75 11.21
CA VAL A 22 8.50 -6.50 10.06
C VAL A 22 9.61 -6.85 9.05
N TYR A 23 10.62 -6.00 9.00
CA TYR A 23 11.86 -6.20 8.25
C TYR A 23 12.92 -6.81 9.16
N ASN A 24 13.43 -7.99 8.78
CA ASN A 24 14.34 -8.73 9.63
C ASN A 24 15.79 -8.31 9.42
N ASP A 25 16.36 -7.62 10.41
CA ASP A 25 17.77 -7.19 10.41
C ASP A 25 18.77 -8.35 10.35
N GLU A 26 18.41 -9.53 10.87
CA GLU A 26 19.25 -10.74 10.77
C GLU A 26 19.35 -11.27 9.32
N ARG A 27 18.57 -10.71 8.40
CA ARG A 27 18.47 -11.14 7.01
C ARG A 27 18.53 -9.95 6.06
N ASP A 28 19.46 -9.02 6.33
CA ASP A 28 19.73 -7.82 5.50
C ASP A 28 18.47 -6.96 5.26
N GLY A 29 17.60 -6.85 6.27
CA GLY A 29 16.35 -6.10 6.16
C GLY A 29 15.32 -6.78 5.24
N ALA A 30 15.36 -8.10 5.08
CA ALA A 30 14.38 -8.80 4.25
C ALA A 30 12.97 -8.81 4.89
N PHE A 31 11.95 -8.58 4.05
CA PHE A 31 10.55 -8.68 4.44
C PHE A 31 10.14 -10.15 4.65
N THR A 32 10.03 -10.56 5.92
CA THR A 32 9.81 -11.96 6.30
C THR A 32 8.73 -12.12 7.36
N CYS A 33 8.13 -13.31 7.38
CA CYS A 33 7.06 -13.69 8.30
C CYS A 33 7.40 -13.35 9.76
N THR A 34 6.50 -12.59 10.40
CA THR A 34 6.59 -12.19 11.81
C THR A 34 6.07 -13.26 12.77
N GLY A 35 5.37 -14.28 12.25
CA GLY A 35 4.88 -15.40 13.06
C GLY A 35 6.01 -16.22 13.71
N GLU A 36 5.70 -16.80 14.87
CA GLU A 36 6.59 -17.68 15.61
C GLU A 36 6.36 -19.16 15.30
N THR A 37 7.46 -19.90 15.24
CA THR A 37 7.46 -21.36 15.16
C THR A 37 7.17 -21.97 16.53
N ILE A 38 6.84 -23.27 16.56
CA ILE A 38 6.67 -24.06 17.80
C ILE A 38 7.89 -24.03 18.75
N ARG A 39 9.06 -23.61 18.26
CA ARG A 39 10.31 -23.50 19.03
C ARG A 39 10.56 -22.07 19.55
N GLY A 40 9.56 -21.18 19.44
CA GLY A 40 9.66 -19.78 19.85
C GLY A 40 10.58 -18.92 18.97
N LYS A 41 10.99 -19.43 17.80
CA LYS A 41 11.80 -18.68 16.83
C LYS A 41 10.90 -18.08 15.76
N ARG A 42 11.26 -16.90 15.26
CA ARG A 42 10.61 -16.29 14.10
C ARG A 42 10.64 -17.20 12.87
N CYS A 43 9.56 -17.23 12.10
CA CYS A 43 9.38 -18.10 10.93
C CYS A 43 10.32 -17.76 9.77
N GLN A 44 10.75 -16.49 9.62
CA GLN A 44 11.73 -16.02 8.62
C GLN A 44 11.41 -16.32 7.14
N LYS A 45 10.23 -16.84 6.78
CA LYS A 45 9.81 -17.11 5.40
C LYS A 45 9.60 -15.79 4.64
N PRO A 46 10.17 -15.60 3.44
CA PRO A 46 10.02 -14.36 2.68
C PRO A 46 8.59 -14.14 2.18
N LEU A 47 8.11 -12.89 2.17
CA LEU A 47 6.72 -12.51 1.88
C LEU A 47 6.57 -11.55 0.69
N GLY A 48 7.38 -11.75 -0.36
CA GLY A 48 7.50 -10.87 -1.54
C GLY A 48 6.24 -10.11 -1.99
N PRO A 49 5.09 -10.77 -2.30
CA PRO A 49 3.92 -10.09 -2.84
C PRO A 49 3.22 -9.12 -1.87
N ASN A 50 3.37 -9.31 -0.56
CA ASN A 50 2.67 -8.52 0.45
C ASN A 50 3.44 -7.27 0.90
N LYS A 51 4.66 -7.07 0.38
CA LYS A 51 5.56 -6.00 0.83
C LYS A 51 4.92 -4.61 0.70
N ARG A 52 4.38 -4.30 -0.49
CA ARG A 52 3.78 -2.98 -0.75
C ARG A 52 2.63 -2.68 0.21
N THR A 53 1.72 -3.63 0.40
CA THR A 53 0.58 -3.47 1.32
C THR A 53 1.04 -3.29 2.76
N ALA A 54 2.06 -4.04 3.21
CA ALA A 54 2.61 -3.85 4.55
C ALA A 54 3.26 -2.48 4.72
N ASP A 55 3.99 -1.98 3.71
CA ASP A 55 4.55 -0.63 3.71
C ASP A 55 3.46 0.45 3.79
N ASP A 56 2.37 0.30 3.04
CA ASP A 56 1.25 1.23 3.07
C ASP A 56 0.60 1.29 4.47
N ILE A 57 0.42 0.12 5.13
CA ILE A 57 -0.12 0.04 6.48
C ILE A 57 0.82 0.70 7.49
N LEU A 58 2.12 0.40 7.43
CA LEU A 58 3.14 1.01 8.30
C LEU A 58 3.17 2.54 8.14
N ASN A 59 3.04 3.05 6.91
CA ASN A 59 2.93 4.48 6.63
C ASN A 59 1.67 5.12 7.23
N ARG A 60 0.53 4.42 7.27
CA ARG A 60 -0.67 4.91 7.96
C ARG A 60 -0.46 4.94 9.48
N LEU A 61 0.11 3.87 10.04
CA LEU A 61 0.41 3.76 11.48
C LEU A 61 1.39 4.84 11.96
N ALA A 62 2.39 5.20 11.14
CA ALA A 62 3.38 6.22 11.46
C ALA A 62 2.77 7.63 11.61
N ARG A 63 1.61 7.88 11.00
CA ARG A 63 0.89 9.18 11.06
C ARG A 63 -0.03 9.29 12.27
N GLN A 64 -0.23 8.21 13.00
CA GLN A 64 -1.13 8.15 14.15
C GLN A 64 -0.31 8.05 15.45
N GLN A 65 -0.87 8.55 16.55
CA GLN A 65 -0.26 8.31 17.87
C GLN A 65 -0.55 6.87 18.33
N PRO A 66 0.40 6.16 18.97
CA PRO A 66 0.19 4.81 19.48
C PRO A 66 -1.07 4.74 20.35
N SER A 67 -2.10 4.05 19.85
CA SER A 67 -3.30 3.74 20.61
C SER A 67 -3.88 2.42 20.15
N THR A 68 -4.05 1.51 21.12
CA THR A 68 -4.58 0.17 20.86
C THR A 68 -6.01 0.17 20.34
N THR A 69 -6.80 1.18 20.72
CA THR A 69 -8.20 1.29 20.30
C THR A 69 -8.33 1.84 18.87
N LEU A 70 -7.53 2.85 18.52
CA LEU A 70 -7.63 3.52 17.22
C LEU A 70 -6.93 2.74 16.10
N MET A 71 -5.85 2.02 16.41
CA MET A 71 -5.04 1.30 15.42
C MET A 71 -5.44 -0.17 15.25
N ASN A 72 -6.50 -0.65 15.93
CA ASN A 72 -6.78 -2.09 16.02
C ASN A 72 -6.86 -2.77 14.65
N ASP A 73 -7.56 -2.13 13.71
CA ASP A 73 -7.78 -2.68 12.38
C ASP A 73 -6.49 -2.68 11.56
N GLU A 74 -5.69 -1.61 11.61
CA GLU A 74 -4.40 -1.56 10.93
C GLU A 74 -3.40 -2.58 11.51
N LEU A 75 -3.43 -2.85 12.82
CA LEU A 75 -2.56 -3.84 13.46
C LEU A 75 -2.96 -5.27 13.05
N GLU A 76 -4.26 -5.56 12.95
CA GLU A 76 -4.75 -6.85 12.45
C GLU A 76 -4.45 -7.03 10.97
N GLU A 77 -4.62 -5.98 10.17
CA GLU A 77 -4.30 -5.97 8.75
C GLU A 77 -2.79 -6.17 8.52
N LEU A 78 -1.94 -5.46 9.28
CA LEU A 78 -0.48 -5.63 9.20
C LEU A 78 -0.08 -7.06 9.55
N ALA A 79 -0.63 -7.61 10.64
CA ALA A 79 -0.36 -8.97 11.06
C ALA A 79 -0.78 -10.00 10.02
N HIS A 80 -1.89 -9.75 9.32
CA HIS A 80 -2.29 -10.54 8.18
C HIS A 80 -1.20 -10.51 7.09
N TYR A 81 -0.83 -9.32 6.58
CA TYR A 81 0.11 -9.22 5.47
C TYR A 81 1.55 -9.59 5.82
N SER A 82 1.94 -9.52 7.10
CA SER A 82 3.24 -9.95 7.62
C SER A 82 3.30 -11.43 8.02
N SER A 83 2.26 -12.22 7.72
CA SER A 83 2.19 -13.66 8.01
C SER A 83 2.20 -14.53 6.76
N CYS A 84 2.94 -15.64 6.80
CA CYS A 84 3.06 -16.55 5.68
C CYS A 84 1.80 -17.40 5.46
N GLY A 85 1.53 -17.76 4.20
CA GLY A 85 0.33 -18.53 3.84
C GLY A 85 0.24 -19.92 4.47
N GLN A 86 1.37 -20.52 4.85
CA GLN A 86 1.41 -21.88 5.40
C GLN A 86 0.75 -22.00 6.78
N TYR A 87 0.78 -20.91 7.57
CA TYR A 87 0.19 -20.86 8.92
C TYR A 87 -0.53 -19.52 9.12
N LYS A 88 -1.22 -19.05 8.08
CA LYS A 88 -1.73 -17.67 7.98
C LYS A 88 -2.53 -17.28 9.21
N GLU A 89 -3.54 -18.06 9.59
CA GLU A 89 -4.42 -17.71 10.71
C GLU A 89 -3.72 -17.73 12.08
N ALA A 90 -2.85 -18.71 12.31
CA ALA A 90 -2.14 -18.85 13.59
C ALA A 90 -1.09 -17.72 13.73
N HIS A 91 -0.28 -17.49 12.70
CA HIS A 91 0.74 -16.45 12.69
C HIS A 91 0.14 -15.05 12.72
N SER A 92 -0.98 -14.80 12.01
CA SER A 92 -1.60 -13.48 12.01
C SER A 92 -2.18 -13.15 13.39
N ARG A 93 -2.80 -14.13 14.08
CA ARG A 93 -3.30 -13.94 15.44
C ARG A 93 -2.19 -13.65 16.45
N THR A 94 -1.10 -14.41 16.40
CA THR A 94 0.03 -14.19 17.31
C THR A 94 0.77 -12.89 17.02
N ALA A 95 0.97 -12.55 15.75
CA ALA A 95 1.56 -11.27 15.35
C ALA A 95 0.68 -10.08 15.76
N ALA A 96 -0.64 -10.15 15.56
CA ALA A 96 -1.56 -9.09 15.98
C ALA A 96 -1.52 -8.87 17.50
N ALA A 97 -1.54 -9.96 18.29
CA ALA A 97 -1.41 -9.87 19.74
C ALA A 97 -0.07 -9.23 20.17
N TYR A 98 1.03 -9.60 19.50
CA TYR A 98 2.34 -9.01 19.74
C TYR A 98 2.36 -7.51 19.42
N PHE A 99 1.84 -7.10 18.26
CA PHE A 99 1.79 -5.69 17.85
C PHE A 99 0.91 -4.84 18.80
N LYS A 100 -0.28 -5.35 19.17
CA LYS A 100 -1.15 -4.69 20.14
C LYS A 100 -0.47 -4.50 21.50
N ARG A 101 0.31 -5.47 21.96
CA ARG A 101 1.08 -5.34 23.20
C ARG A 101 2.12 -4.23 23.13
N ILE A 102 2.87 -4.13 22.03
CA ILE A 102 3.85 -3.04 21.85
C ILE A 102 3.15 -1.68 21.89
N VAL A 103 2.03 -1.53 21.18
CA VAL A 103 1.27 -0.27 21.17
C VAL A 103 0.72 0.04 22.56
N ALA A 104 0.22 -0.96 23.30
CA ALA A 104 -0.26 -0.78 24.68
C ALA A 104 0.85 -0.31 25.62
N ASP A 105 2.05 -0.89 25.52
CA ASP A 105 3.20 -0.50 26.34
C ASP A 105 3.61 0.95 26.06
N LEU A 106 3.56 1.38 24.80
CA LEU A 106 3.83 2.77 24.40
C LEU A 106 2.73 3.75 24.82
N GLU A 107 1.46 3.34 24.73
CA GLU A 107 0.30 4.12 25.18
C GLU A 107 0.36 4.32 26.70
N ASN A 108 0.69 3.27 27.47
CA ASN A 108 0.90 3.35 28.93
C ASN A 108 2.10 4.21 29.30
N ALA A 109 3.22 4.09 28.59
CA ALA A 109 4.41 4.91 28.82
C ALA A 109 4.14 6.41 28.60
N LYS A 110 3.30 6.76 27.62
CA LYS A 110 2.84 8.15 27.41
C LYS A 110 1.90 8.64 28.52
N ASN A 111 1.04 7.76 29.03
CA ASN A 111 0.03 8.11 30.03
C ASN A 111 0.57 8.16 31.48
N GLY A 112 1.88 7.91 31.68
CA GLY A 112 2.55 8.11 32.97
C GLY A 112 2.16 7.12 34.07
N SER A 113 1.57 5.98 33.73
CA SER A 113 1.25 4.94 34.71
C SER A 113 2.46 4.05 34.96
N GLU A 114 3.26 4.38 35.98
CA GLU A 114 4.17 3.40 36.60
C GLU A 114 3.37 2.17 37.10
N PRO A 115 3.90 0.94 36.98
CA PRO A 115 3.25 -0.23 37.52
C PRO A 115 3.25 -0.16 39.04
N ALA A 116 2.10 -0.49 39.65
CA ALA A 116 1.92 -0.58 41.09
C ALA A 116 2.93 -1.56 41.73
N SER A 117 4.06 -1.03 42.19
CA SER A 117 4.92 -1.68 43.18
C SER A 117 4.32 -1.46 44.56
N ALA A 118 3.93 -2.56 45.20
CA ALA A 118 3.43 -2.61 46.56
C ALA A 118 4.38 -1.89 47.54
N SER A 119 3.91 -0.82 48.17
CA SER A 119 4.57 -0.24 49.34
C SER A 119 3.93 -0.79 50.61
N ALA A 120 4.64 -1.73 51.24
CA ALA A 120 4.54 -1.97 52.67
C ALA A 120 4.86 -0.66 53.42
N GLY A 121 4.15 -0.43 54.52
CA GLY A 121 4.12 0.85 55.22
C GLY A 121 5.41 1.27 55.90
N ALA A 122 5.44 2.56 56.25
CA ALA A 122 6.17 3.08 57.39
C ALA A 122 5.49 4.39 57.83
N SER A 123 4.91 4.33 59.03
CA SER A 123 4.56 5.43 59.92
C SER A 123 5.80 6.16 60.44
N HIS A 124 5.62 7.43 60.86
CA HIS A 124 6.47 8.35 61.66
C HIS A 124 6.62 9.69 60.91
N GLU A 125 6.55 10.88 61.49
CA GLU A 125 6.32 11.36 62.86
C GLU A 125 6.13 12.90 62.75
N ASN A 126 5.45 13.49 63.73
CA ASN A 126 5.37 14.95 63.92
C ASN A 126 6.77 15.55 64.10
N ILE A 127 7.04 16.70 63.47
CA ILE A 127 8.15 17.58 63.86
C ILE A 127 7.58 18.93 64.35
N PRO A 128 8.08 19.47 65.48
CA PRO A 128 7.53 20.66 66.14
C PRO A 128 8.00 21.97 65.50
N ILE A 129 7.14 22.98 65.56
CA ILE A 129 7.41 24.39 65.27
C ILE A 129 8.25 25.00 66.41
N SER A 130 9.36 25.65 66.07
CA SER A 130 10.06 26.62 66.94
C SER A 130 11.05 27.50 66.15
N PRO A 131 11.49 28.65 66.71
CA PRO A 131 11.14 29.95 66.14
C PRO A 131 12.21 30.64 65.30
N GLU A 132 11.71 31.64 64.57
CA GLU A 132 12.32 32.84 63.97
C GLU A 132 13.76 33.20 64.40
N PRO A 133 14.70 33.42 63.45
CA PRO A 133 16.02 33.97 63.77
C PRO A 133 16.04 35.50 63.68
N GLU A 134 16.64 36.12 64.71
CA GLU A 134 16.91 37.54 64.83
C GLU A 134 17.88 38.06 63.75
N ALA A 135 17.63 39.30 63.32
CA ALA A 135 18.38 40.04 62.31
C ALA A 135 19.83 40.32 62.76
N THR A 136 20.78 39.99 61.88
CA THR A 136 22.19 40.41 62.03
C THR A 136 22.63 41.30 60.87
N ASP A 137 23.48 42.24 61.25
CA ASP A 137 24.06 43.38 60.53
C ASP A 137 24.69 43.01 59.18
N SER A 138 24.26 43.68 58.09
CA SER A 138 24.66 43.37 56.71
C SER A 138 25.84 44.23 56.26
N THR A 139 26.94 43.59 55.85
CA THR A 139 28.14 44.24 55.33
C THR A 139 27.98 44.67 53.85
N PRO A 140 28.67 45.74 53.40
CA PRO A 140 28.45 46.36 52.07
C PRO A 140 28.79 45.47 50.86
N GLU A 141 29.54 44.37 51.04
CA GLU A 141 29.82 43.39 49.96
C GLU A 141 28.60 42.50 49.64
N SER A 142 27.68 42.34 50.59
CA SER A 142 26.47 41.53 50.43
C SER A 142 25.40 42.21 49.57
N GLU A 143 25.22 43.53 49.71
CA GLU A 143 24.27 44.31 48.90
C GLU A 143 24.66 44.32 47.42
N SER A 144 25.95 44.54 47.11
CA SER A 144 26.45 44.50 45.73
C SER A 144 26.21 43.15 45.05
N THR A 145 26.34 42.05 45.79
CA THR A 145 26.13 40.70 45.27
C THR A 145 24.65 40.44 45.02
N ILE A 146 23.77 40.91 45.92
CA ILE A 146 22.32 40.80 45.77
C ILE A 146 21.82 41.62 44.57
N THR A 147 22.31 42.84 44.37
CA THR A 147 21.93 43.67 43.21
C THR A 147 22.34 43.02 41.89
N ALA A 148 23.55 42.43 41.81
CA ALA A 148 24.01 41.73 40.61
C ALA A 148 23.17 40.48 40.28
N LEU A 149 22.71 39.74 41.31
CA LEU A 149 21.82 38.60 41.14
C LEU A 149 20.43 39.03 40.65
N LEU A 150 19.87 40.11 41.20
CA LEU A 150 18.58 40.65 40.77
C LEU A 150 18.61 41.09 39.30
N GLN A 151 19.67 41.79 38.90
CA GLN A 151 19.87 42.19 37.50
C GLN A 151 19.93 40.98 36.57
N THR A 152 20.64 39.92 36.98
CA THR A 152 20.75 38.69 36.19
C THR A 152 19.40 37.99 36.03
N ILE A 153 18.56 37.98 37.07
CA ILE A 153 17.22 37.40 37.01
C ILE A 153 16.31 38.21 36.09
N GLU A 154 16.38 39.53 36.13
CA GLU A 154 15.64 40.40 35.20
C GLU A 154 16.06 40.18 33.74
N ASP A 155 17.38 40.15 33.48
CA ASP A 155 17.92 39.90 32.14
C ASP A 155 17.50 38.50 31.61
N GLN A 156 17.53 37.47 32.47
CA GLN A 156 17.03 36.13 32.13
C GLN A 156 15.52 36.13 31.88
N GLY A 157 14.74 36.86 32.68
CA GLY A 157 13.29 36.97 32.52
C GLY A 157 12.91 37.66 31.21
N THR A 158 13.62 38.71 30.82
CA THR A 158 13.40 39.37 29.53
C THR A 158 13.78 38.49 28.34
N THR A 159 14.90 37.77 28.44
CA THR A 159 15.34 36.82 27.41
C THR A 159 14.32 35.69 27.23
N HIS A 160 13.87 35.08 28.32
CA HIS A 160 12.87 34.01 28.28
C HIS A 160 11.52 34.49 27.70
N ASN A 161 11.10 35.72 28.02
CA ASN A 161 9.88 36.28 27.45
C ASN A 161 9.99 36.50 25.93
N ALA A 162 11.16 36.96 25.45
CA ALA A 162 11.43 37.09 24.02
C ALA A 162 11.40 35.73 23.30
N GLU A 163 12.04 34.70 23.86
CA GLU A 163 12.00 33.33 23.33
C GLU A 163 10.55 32.78 23.27
N MET A 164 9.78 32.99 24.34
CA MET A 164 8.37 32.57 24.39
C MET A 164 7.50 33.32 23.36
N GLN A 165 7.84 34.57 23.03
CA GLN A 165 7.15 35.33 22.00
C GLN A 165 7.50 34.80 20.59
N GLU A 166 8.75 34.42 20.35
CA GLU A 166 9.19 33.81 19.08
C GLU A 166 8.51 32.46 18.85
N ILE A 167 8.47 31.59 19.87
CA ILE A 167 7.76 30.30 19.82
C ILE A 167 6.26 30.50 19.50
N ARG A 168 5.62 31.52 20.07
CA ARG A 168 4.21 31.83 19.77
C ARG A 168 4.04 32.25 18.31
N GLN A 169 4.94 33.08 17.79
CA GLN A 169 4.89 33.50 16.38
C GLN A 169 5.10 32.31 15.44
N GLU A 170 6.07 31.44 15.72
CA GLU A 170 6.28 30.22 14.93
C GLU A 170 5.07 29.30 14.95
N ARG A 171 4.45 29.09 16.12
CA ARG A 171 3.21 28.31 16.24
C ARG A 171 2.09 28.91 15.39
N ASP A 172 1.91 30.23 15.41
CA ASP A 172 0.84 30.88 14.66
C ASP A 172 1.06 30.73 13.14
N VAL A 173 2.32 30.81 12.68
CA VAL A 173 2.69 30.53 11.28
C VAL A 173 2.42 29.07 10.91
N LEU A 174 2.82 28.12 11.76
CA LEU A 174 2.59 26.70 11.54
C LEU A 174 1.09 26.37 11.52
N GLN A 175 0.30 26.98 12.41
CA GLN A 175 -1.14 26.79 12.48
C GLN A 175 -1.83 27.27 11.20
N GLU A 176 -1.38 28.40 10.65
CA GLU A 176 -1.83 28.89 9.36
C GLU A 176 -1.42 27.95 8.20
N GLN A 177 -0.19 27.43 8.20
CA GLN A 177 0.25 26.45 7.20
C GLN A 177 -0.58 25.15 7.25
N VAL A 178 -0.88 24.63 8.45
CA VAL A 178 -1.73 23.46 8.63
C VAL A 178 -3.14 23.71 8.10
N SER A 179 -3.70 24.89 8.36
CA SER A 179 -5.03 25.28 7.84
C SER A 179 -5.07 25.23 6.31
N ARG A 180 -4.04 25.77 5.64
CA ARG A 180 -3.93 25.72 4.17
C ARG A 180 -3.83 24.30 3.64
N LEU A 181 -2.96 23.47 4.22
CA LEU A 181 -2.80 22.08 3.81
C LEU A 181 -4.10 21.27 3.97
N LEU A 182 -4.87 21.54 5.03
CA LEU A 182 -6.18 20.92 5.22
C LEU A 182 -7.19 21.35 4.15
N GLN A 183 -7.19 22.63 3.76
CA GLN A 183 -8.03 23.12 2.65
C GLN A 183 -7.67 22.45 1.32
N GLU A 184 -6.38 22.36 1.00
CA GLU A 184 -5.89 21.68 -0.21
C GLU A 184 -6.27 20.20 -0.21
N ARG A 185 -6.10 19.50 0.91
CA ARG A 185 -6.52 18.10 1.07
C ARG A 185 -8.02 17.94 0.82
N ASN A 186 -8.84 18.78 1.45
CA ASN A 186 -10.30 18.68 1.31
C ASN A 186 -10.75 18.94 -0.14
N ALA A 187 -10.13 19.90 -0.83
CA ALA A 187 -10.38 20.16 -2.24
C ALA A 187 -9.99 18.96 -3.13
N ALA A 188 -8.84 18.33 -2.85
CA ALA A 188 -8.41 17.12 -3.56
C ALA A 188 -9.37 15.94 -3.32
N GLU A 189 -9.86 15.76 -2.09
CA GLU A 189 -10.84 14.73 -1.76
C GLU A 189 -12.20 14.96 -2.44
N GLU A 190 -12.62 16.21 -2.60
CA GLU A 190 -13.82 16.57 -3.36
C GLU A 190 -13.66 16.27 -4.85
N LEU A 191 -12.53 16.65 -5.44
CA LEU A 191 -12.21 16.32 -6.84
C LEU A 191 -12.18 14.80 -7.06
N ALA A 192 -11.56 14.05 -6.15
CA ALA A 192 -11.51 12.59 -6.23
C ALA A 192 -12.90 11.95 -6.10
N ARG A 193 -13.79 12.51 -5.27
CA ARG A 193 -15.19 12.07 -5.19
C ARG A 193 -15.93 12.33 -6.49
N ALA A 194 -15.76 13.51 -7.10
CA ALA A 194 -16.37 13.85 -8.37
C ALA A 194 -15.91 12.89 -9.48
N HIS A 195 -14.61 12.64 -9.59
CA HIS A 195 -14.07 11.69 -10.57
C HIS A 195 -14.61 10.26 -10.35
N ARG A 196 -14.73 9.79 -9.10
CA ARG A 196 -15.33 8.48 -8.82
C ARG A 196 -16.79 8.41 -9.30
N ALA A 197 -17.59 9.42 -9.00
CA ALA A 197 -18.98 9.47 -9.46
C ALA A 197 -19.09 9.47 -11.01
N GLU A 198 -18.19 10.19 -11.68
CA GLU A 198 -18.12 10.18 -13.15
C GLU A 198 -17.74 8.80 -13.70
N THR A 199 -16.74 8.13 -13.11
CA THR A 199 -16.36 6.77 -13.51
C THR A 199 -17.48 5.75 -13.28
N GLU A 200 -18.23 5.85 -12.18
CA GLU A 200 -19.38 4.99 -11.91
C GLU A 200 -20.50 5.22 -12.93
N SER A 201 -20.76 6.48 -13.29
CA SER A 201 -21.71 6.84 -14.35
C SER A 201 -21.33 6.23 -15.70
N LEU A 202 -20.05 6.33 -16.10
CA LEU A 202 -19.54 5.74 -17.33
C LEU A 202 -19.62 4.21 -17.31
N LEU A 203 -19.27 3.57 -16.18
CA LEU A 203 -19.40 2.11 -16.03
C LEU A 203 -20.85 1.65 -16.18
N ARG A 204 -21.79 2.40 -15.61
CA ARG A 204 -23.22 2.14 -15.78
C ARG A 204 -23.65 2.26 -17.24
N GLN A 205 -23.22 3.32 -17.94
CA GLN A 205 -23.49 3.48 -19.37
C GLN A 205 -22.89 2.34 -20.20
N CYS A 206 -21.66 1.90 -19.90
CA CYS A 206 -21.05 0.74 -20.54
C CYS A 206 -21.86 -0.54 -20.31
N SER A 207 -22.37 -0.75 -19.09
CA SER A 207 -23.23 -1.89 -18.77
C SER A 207 -24.54 -1.83 -19.58
N GLU A 208 -25.19 -0.67 -19.64
CA GLU A 208 -26.41 -0.46 -20.43
C GLU A 208 -26.16 -0.75 -21.92
N LEU A 209 -25.07 -0.22 -22.48
CA LEU A 209 -24.65 -0.53 -23.85
C LEU A 209 -24.37 -2.02 -24.07
N GLN A 210 -23.74 -2.71 -23.10
CA GLN A 210 -23.50 -4.14 -23.18
C GLN A 210 -24.81 -4.95 -23.15
N THR A 211 -25.81 -4.51 -22.40
CA THR A 211 -27.14 -5.15 -22.39
C THR A 211 -27.89 -4.91 -23.70
N LEU A 212 -27.79 -3.71 -24.28
CA LEU A 212 -28.33 -3.40 -25.61
C LEU A 212 -27.62 -4.21 -26.70
N PHE A 213 -26.29 -4.33 -26.65
CA PHE A 213 -25.55 -5.18 -27.56
C PHE A 213 -25.95 -6.65 -27.42
N SER A 214 -26.12 -7.15 -26.20
CA SER A 214 -26.54 -8.53 -25.96
C SER A 214 -27.96 -8.81 -26.46
N SER A 215 -28.89 -7.86 -26.29
CA SER A 215 -30.26 -8.00 -26.81
C SER A 215 -30.32 -7.91 -28.34
N LEU A 216 -29.48 -7.07 -28.96
CA LEU A 216 -29.29 -7.08 -30.42
C LEU A 216 -28.61 -8.38 -30.91
N SER A 217 -27.66 -8.91 -30.14
CA SER A 217 -26.94 -10.16 -30.44
C SER A 217 -27.78 -11.42 -30.23
N LEU A 218 -28.89 -11.35 -29.48
CA LEU A 218 -29.88 -12.43 -29.39
C LEU A 218 -30.96 -12.34 -30.48
N ASN A 219 -31.12 -11.18 -31.11
CA ASN A 219 -31.94 -10.99 -32.30
C ASN A 219 -31.15 -11.14 -33.62
N SER A 220 -29.85 -11.37 -33.49
CA SER A 220 -29.00 -11.90 -34.54
C SER A 220 -28.43 -13.21 -34.02
N GLU A 221 -29.20 -14.30 -34.16
CA GLU A 221 -28.58 -15.55 -34.63
C GLU A 221 -27.49 -15.11 -35.61
N PRO A 222 -26.22 -15.57 -35.48
CA PRO A 222 -25.29 -15.35 -36.57
C PRO A 222 -26.06 -15.83 -37.77
N ASN A 223 -26.34 -14.91 -38.70
CA ASN A 223 -26.88 -15.29 -39.97
C ASN A 223 -25.77 -16.20 -40.50
N SER A 224 -25.91 -17.50 -40.22
CA SER A 224 -25.33 -18.59 -40.95
C SER A 224 -26.04 -18.55 -42.28
N GLU A 225 -25.87 -17.43 -43.00
CA GLU A 225 -25.64 -17.53 -44.41
C GLU A 225 -24.51 -18.52 -44.49
N ASP A 226 -24.89 -19.72 -44.88
CA ASP A 226 -24.00 -20.79 -45.23
C ASP A 226 -22.93 -20.14 -46.10
N CYS A 227 -21.75 -19.94 -45.51
CA CYS A 227 -20.73 -19.08 -46.09
C CYS A 227 -20.30 -19.77 -47.37
N SER A 228 -20.88 -19.33 -48.49
CA SER A 228 -20.74 -19.97 -49.80
C SER A 228 -19.39 -19.65 -50.43
N GLU A 229 -18.55 -18.88 -49.73
CA GLU A 229 -17.18 -18.62 -50.13
C GLU A 229 -16.33 -19.86 -49.96
N GLN A 230 -15.60 -20.21 -51.03
CA GLN A 230 -14.63 -21.27 -50.99
C GLN A 230 -13.44 -20.85 -50.12
N HIS A 231 -13.28 -21.48 -48.95
CA HIS A 231 -12.12 -21.26 -48.09
C HIS A 231 -11.02 -22.29 -48.33
N THR A 232 -9.77 -21.85 -48.16
CA THR A 232 -8.61 -22.75 -48.09
C THR A 232 -8.67 -23.63 -46.84
N ALA A 233 -7.96 -24.75 -46.84
CA ALA A 233 -7.88 -25.61 -45.66
C ALA A 233 -7.07 -24.93 -44.55
N ARG A 234 -7.62 -24.88 -43.32
CA ARG A 234 -6.89 -24.44 -42.14
C ARG A 234 -5.73 -25.40 -41.86
N ARG A 235 -4.52 -24.85 -41.74
CA ARG A 235 -3.31 -25.62 -41.40
C ARG A 235 -3.25 -25.95 -39.90
N PRO A 236 -2.60 -27.07 -39.53
CA PRO A 236 -2.28 -27.36 -38.13
C PRO A 236 -1.56 -26.20 -37.45
N VAL A 237 -1.74 -26.09 -36.14
CA VAL A 237 -1.05 -25.08 -35.33
C VAL A 237 0.31 -25.64 -34.92
N ASP A 238 1.27 -25.56 -35.82
CA ASP A 238 2.62 -26.14 -35.70
C ASP A 238 3.73 -25.08 -35.53
N ASN A 239 3.37 -23.80 -35.59
CA ASN A 239 4.31 -22.67 -35.59
C ASN A 239 3.98 -21.65 -34.49
N ASP A 240 4.97 -20.81 -34.15
CA ASP A 240 4.78 -19.64 -33.29
C ASP A 240 4.05 -18.50 -34.03
N CYS A 241 3.35 -17.67 -33.27
CA CYS A 241 2.61 -16.53 -33.81
C CYS A 241 3.57 -15.51 -34.42
N SER A 242 3.48 -15.21 -35.72
CA SER A 242 4.41 -14.29 -36.39
C SER A 242 4.28 -12.81 -35.98
N ILE A 243 3.36 -12.49 -35.06
CA ILE A 243 3.19 -11.13 -34.52
C ILE A 243 3.90 -10.99 -33.17
N CYS A 244 3.65 -11.91 -32.22
CA CYS A 244 4.24 -11.86 -30.88
C CYS A 244 5.40 -12.84 -30.67
N TYR A 245 5.65 -13.75 -31.61
CA TYR A 245 6.65 -14.82 -31.53
C TYR A 245 6.44 -15.80 -30.36
N GLU A 246 5.22 -15.89 -29.83
CA GLU A 246 4.84 -16.86 -28.80
C GLU A 246 4.15 -18.10 -29.39
N SER A 247 4.29 -19.23 -28.70
CA SER A 247 3.71 -20.50 -29.12
C SER A 247 2.19 -20.49 -29.14
N MET A 248 1.61 -21.06 -30.21
CA MET A 248 0.17 -21.19 -30.40
C MET A 248 -0.36 -22.59 -30.11
N MET A 249 0.51 -23.59 -29.88
CA MET A 249 0.13 -25.01 -29.81
C MET A 249 -0.93 -25.31 -28.73
N ASN A 250 -0.92 -24.55 -27.63
CA ASN A 250 -1.86 -24.73 -26.50
C ASN A 250 -3.01 -23.71 -26.51
N SER A 251 -3.16 -22.92 -27.58
CA SER A 251 -4.23 -21.92 -27.68
C SER A 251 -5.53 -22.57 -28.18
N PRO A 252 -6.68 -22.34 -27.52
CA PRO A 252 -7.96 -22.83 -28.01
C PRO A 252 -8.30 -22.18 -29.36
N ALA A 253 -9.03 -22.90 -30.22
CA ALA A 253 -9.37 -22.45 -31.57
C ALA A 253 -10.05 -21.07 -31.60
N GLU A 254 -10.88 -20.77 -30.61
CA GLU A 254 -11.59 -19.47 -30.44
C GLU A 254 -10.64 -18.27 -30.22
N LYS A 255 -9.43 -18.53 -29.71
CA LYS A 255 -8.39 -17.51 -29.49
C LYS A 255 -7.45 -17.37 -30.69
N LEU A 256 -7.67 -18.15 -31.75
CA LEU A 256 -6.89 -18.12 -32.98
C LEU A 256 -7.76 -17.65 -34.14
N VAL A 257 -7.15 -16.89 -35.05
CA VAL A 257 -7.75 -16.55 -36.34
C VAL A 257 -6.82 -17.01 -37.44
N TRP A 258 -7.36 -17.33 -38.62
CA TRP A 258 -6.59 -17.94 -39.69
C TRP A 258 -6.94 -17.38 -41.06
N CYS A 259 -6.00 -17.49 -42.00
CA CYS A 259 -6.19 -16.99 -43.35
C CYS A 259 -7.07 -17.93 -44.18
N LYS A 260 -8.33 -17.55 -44.41
CA LYS A 260 -9.33 -18.31 -45.18
C LYS A 260 -9.14 -18.26 -46.70
N LYS A 261 -8.42 -17.26 -47.22
CA LYS A 261 -8.29 -17.04 -48.67
C LYS A 261 -7.23 -17.91 -49.33
N GLU A 262 -6.04 -18.03 -48.73
CA GLU A 262 -4.91 -18.74 -49.37
C GLU A 262 -4.11 -19.63 -48.42
N CYS A 263 -3.41 -19.07 -47.43
CA CYS A 263 -2.33 -19.80 -46.76
C CYS A 263 -2.76 -20.70 -45.59
N GLY A 264 -3.97 -20.54 -45.03
CA GLY A 264 -4.47 -21.39 -43.96
C GLY A 264 -3.77 -21.24 -42.60
N LYS A 265 -2.76 -20.37 -42.47
CA LYS A 265 -1.98 -20.19 -41.22
C LYS A 265 -2.77 -19.42 -40.16
N SER A 266 -2.54 -19.78 -38.90
CA SER A 266 -3.18 -19.16 -37.74
C SER A 266 -2.29 -18.12 -37.05
N VAL A 267 -2.90 -17.15 -36.38
CA VAL A 267 -2.28 -16.20 -35.43
C VAL A 267 -3.24 -15.99 -34.25
N HIS A 268 -2.75 -15.47 -33.11
CA HIS A 268 -3.67 -15.12 -32.01
C HIS A 268 -4.63 -14.02 -32.42
N LYS A 269 -5.91 -14.16 -32.04
CA LYS A 269 -6.98 -13.21 -32.31
C LYS A 269 -6.63 -11.79 -31.83
N LEU A 270 -6.09 -11.68 -30.62
CA LEU A 270 -5.68 -10.38 -30.04
C LEU A 270 -4.51 -9.76 -30.80
N CYS A 271 -3.53 -10.58 -31.22
CA CYS A 271 -2.39 -10.12 -32.01
C CYS A 271 -2.86 -9.59 -33.37
N PHE A 272 -3.80 -10.30 -34.01
CA PHE A 272 -4.38 -9.89 -35.28
C PHE A 272 -5.18 -8.58 -35.18
N ILE A 273 -5.99 -8.39 -34.12
CA ILE A 273 -6.74 -7.15 -33.89
C ILE A 273 -5.80 -5.95 -33.74
N LYS A 274 -4.71 -6.09 -32.97
CA LYS A 274 -3.70 -5.03 -32.82
C LYS A 274 -3.07 -4.67 -34.16
N TRP A 275 -2.61 -5.69 -34.89
CA TRP A 275 -2.02 -5.52 -36.21
C TRP A 275 -2.99 -4.86 -37.20
N GLN A 276 -4.26 -5.27 -37.20
CA GLN A 276 -5.31 -4.66 -38.02
C GLN A 276 -5.47 -3.17 -37.72
N THR A 277 -5.57 -2.79 -36.45
CA THR A 277 -5.71 -1.38 -36.05
C THR A 277 -4.52 -0.54 -36.55
N GLU A 278 -3.31 -1.05 -36.42
CA GLU A 278 -2.09 -0.36 -36.89
C GLU A 278 -2.01 -0.24 -38.42
N GLN A 279 -2.56 -1.21 -39.17
CA GLN A 279 -2.53 -1.20 -40.64
C GLN A 279 -3.68 -0.38 -41.26
N ILE A 280 -4.86 -0.37 -40.63
CA ILE A 280 -6.05 0.31 -41.16
C ILE A 280 -6.07 1.79 -40.76
N ALA A 281 -5.69 2.13 -39.52
CA ALA A 281 -5.74 3.50 -39.00
C ALA A 281 -5.02 4.55 -39.87
N PRO A 282 -3.86 4.24 -40.51
CA PRO A 282 -3.14 5.26 -41.27
C PRO A 282 -3.66 5.48 -42.70
N GLN A 283 -4.32 4.49 -43.34
CA GLN A 283 -4.37 4.44 -44.82
C GLN A 283 -5.66 3.90 -45.47
N GLY A 284 -6.70 3.52 -44.71
CA GLY A 284 -7.97 3.04 -45.30
C GLY A 284 -7.82 1.86 -46.28
N ARG A 285 -6.74 1.07 -46.12
CA ARG A 285 -6.40 -0.06 -47.01
C ARG A 285 -7.22 -1.29 -46.67
N SER A 286 -7.41 -2.16 -47.67
CA SER A 286 -7.98 -3.49 -47.45
C SER A 286 -7.08 -4.32 -46.52
N LEU A 287 -7.72 -5.02 -45.58
CA LEU A 287 -7.03 -5.91 -44.65
C LEU A 287 -6.47 -7.10 -45.42
N ARG A 288 -5.20 -7.44 -45.19
CA ARG A 288 -4.50 -8.54 -45.87
C ARG A 288 -3.90 -9.51 -44.88
N CYS A 289 -3.60 -10.74 -45.30
CA CYS A 289 -2.92 -11.71 -44.45
C CYS A 289 -1.46 -11.29 -44.20
N ILE A 290 -0.99 -11.34 -42.95
CA ILE A 290 0.41 -11.07 -42.61
C ILE A 290 1.39 -12.05 -43.26
N HIS A 291 0.96 -13.28 -43.53
CA HIS A 291 1.83 -14.32 -44.11
C HIS A 291 1.86 -14.29 -45.64
N CYS A 292 0.70 -14.26 -46.31
CA CYS A 292 0.62 -14.39 -47.76
C CYS A 292 0.10 -13.13 -48.48
N ARG A 293 -0.31 -12.09 -47.74
CA ARG A 293 -0.88 -10.85 -48.27
C ARG A 293 -2.17 -10.99 -49.08
N ALA A 294 -2.80 -12.16 -49.10
CA ALA A 294 -4.17 -12.30 -49.63
C ALA A 294 -5.15 -11.43 -48.84
N ASP A 295 -6.22 -10.95 -49.47
CA ASP A 295 -7.26 -10.21 -48.76
C ASP A 295 -7.84 -11.03 -47.61
N TRP A 296 -8.07 -10.36 -46.49
CA TRP A 296 -8.56 -10.99 -45.29
C TRP A 296 -10.09 -11.00 -45.29
N THR A 297 -10.68 -12.19 -45.35
CA THR A 297 -12.12 -12.38 -45.19
C THR A 297 -12.52 -12.09 -43.74
N GLY A 298 -13.67 -11.42 -43.57
CA GLY A 298 -14.25 -11.15 -42.26
C GLY A 298 -14.62 -12.41 -41.46
N PRO A 299 -15.17 -12.22 -40.25
CA PRO A 299 -15.67 -13.34 -39.45
C PRO A 299 -16.78 -14.09 -40.21
N CYS A 300 -16.77 -15.42 -40.13
CA CYS A 300 -17.80 -16.28 -40.72
C CYS A 300 -17.91 -17.60 -39.94
N SER A 301 -18.93 -18.42 -40.24
CA SER A 301 -19.18 -19.71 -39.56
C SER A 301 -17.97 -20.66 -39.53
N HIS A 302 -17.02 -20.50 -40.44
CA HIS A 302 -15.82 -21.33 -40.57
C HIS A 302 -14.63 -20.90 -39.68
N ASP A 303 -14.78 -19.86 -38.84
CA ASP A 303 -13.69 -19.39 -37.95
C ASP A 303 -13.21 -20.46 -36.98
N ASN A 304 -14.13 -21.27 -36.44
CA ASN A 304 -13.84 -22.27 -35.42
C ASN A 304 -13.58 -23.68 -35.97
N ILE A 305 -13.46 -23.84 -37.30
CA ILE A 305 -13.12 -25.13 -37.89
C ILE A 305 -11.74 -25.59 -37.39
N LEU A 306 -11.68 -26.85 -36.94
CA LEU A 306 -10.42 -27.50 -36.57
C LEU A 306 -9.58 -27.76 -37.81
N PRO A 307 -8.24 -27.66 -37.73
CA PRO A 307 -7.35 -28.04 -38.83
C PRO A 307 -7.69 -29.43 -39.35
N ARG A 308 -7.67 -29.62 -40.67
CA ARG A 308 -7.80 -30.96 -41.23
C ARG A 308 -6.53 -31.74 -40.88
N ASP A 309 -6.67 -32.82 -40.13
CA ASP A 309 -5.58 -33.75 -39.88
C ASP A 309 -5.16 -34.36 -41.21
N ASN A 310 -4.01 -33.92 -41.72
CA ASN A 310 -3.40 -34.47 -42.91
C ASN A 310 -2.69 -35.78 -42.52
N HIS A 311 -3.44 -36.75 -42.03
CA HIS A 311 -3.02 -38.15 -41.98
C HIS A 311 -3.48 -38.79 -43.30
N GLY A 312 -2.78 -38.43 -44.39
CA GLY A 312 -2.84 -39.16 -45.66
C GLY A 312 -2.17 -40.53 -45.49
N ALA A 313 -2.74 -41.58 -46.07
CA ALA A 313 -2.57 -41.94 -47.48
C ALA A 313 -1.23 -42.64 -47.72
#